data_AF-A0A7L3UET0-F1
#
_entry.id   AF-A0A7L3UET0-F1
#
_cell.length_a   1.000
_cell.length_b   1.000
_cell.length_c   1.000
_cell.angle_alpha   90.00
_cell.angle_beta   90.00
_cell.angle_gamma   90.00
#
_symmetry.space_group_name_H-M   'P 1'
#
loop_
_entity.id
_entity.type
_entity.pdbx_description
1 polymer ?
#
loop_
_entity_poly.entity_id
_entity_poly.type
_entity_poly.pdbx_seq_one_letter_code
_entity_poly.pdbx_strand_id
1 'polypeptide(L)'
;IIDPYIPPEGDARLTSLSKDGLKQKMEKLKQSATSQLANWVRFTCSFNKQKLHSLVTERCYPEMVRGNRYRTIRWSFVESLEPPRVVHVRCDSIVNRGNLYGQVTVRMHTRQTLAIYDRFGRLMYGGEEVPKDVLEYVVFERYLVNPYGTWRMHGKIVPEWAPPKEPIVKTVMIPGPTLDPSQEYE
;
A
#
# COMPACT_ATOMS: atom_id res chain seq x y z
N ILE A 1 6.21 -6.90 -9.32
CA ILE A 1 4.86 -7.33 -9.74
C ILE A 1 5.04 -7.92 -11.13
N ILE A 2 4.57 -9.14 -11.38
CA ILE A 2 4.76 -9.84 -12.66
C ILE A 2 3.84 -9.19 -13.71
N ASP A 3 2.54 -9.32 -13.53
CA ASP A 3 1.53 -8.63 -14.33
C ASP A 3 0.73 -7.69 -13.42
N PRO A 4 0.83 -6.36 -13.61
CA PRO A 4 0.05 -5.42 -12.82
C PRO A 4 -1.43 -5.55 -13.22
N TYR A 5 -2.27 -5.82 -12.22
CA TYR A 5 -3.72 -5.70 -12.41
C TYR A 5 -4.07 -4.25 -12.70
N ILE A 6 -4.83 -4.01 -13.77
CA ILE A 6 -5.32 -2.69 -14.16
C ILE A 6 -6.79 -2.58 -13.69
N PRO A 7 -7.07 -1.76 -12.65
CA PRO A 7 -8.44 -1.57 -12.18
C PRO A 7 -9.28 -0.83 -13.23
N PRO A 8 -10.50 -1.30 -13.56
CA PRO A 8 -11.38 -0.57 -14.47
C PRO A 8 -11.84 0.75 -13.84
N GLU A 9 -11.98 1.80 -14.66
CA GLU A 9 -12.29 3.18 -14.23
C GLU A 9 -13.59 3.32 -13.41
N GLY A 10 -14.55 2.41 -13.64
CA GLY A 10 -15.82 2.38 -12.92
C GLY A 10 -15.77 1.72 -11.55
N ASP A 11 -14.64 1.13 -11.13
CA ASP A 11 -14.58 0.36 -9.88
C ASP A 11 -14.69 1.23 -8.62
N ALA A 12 -14.43 2.55 -8.75
CA ALA A 12 -14.74 3.53 -7.72
C ALA A 12 -16.25 3.75 -7.51
N ARG A 13 -17.07 3.49 -8.53
CA ARG A 13 -18.53 3.75 -8.53
C ARG A 13 -19.38 2.50 -8.26
N LEU A 14 -18.85 1.29 -8.46
CA LEU A 14 -19.59 0.01 -8.40
C LEU A 14 -19.83 -0.55 -6.98
N THR A 15 -19.86 0.30 -5.95
CA THR A 15 -19.79 -0.09 -4.53
C THR A 15 -21.10 -0.62 -3.89
N SER A 16 -22.17 -0.89 -4.66
CA SER A 16 -23.49 -1.19 -4.08
C SER A 16 -24.08 -2.60 -4.26
N LEU A 17 -23.32 -3.61 -4.71
CA LEU A 17 -23.89 -4.95 -4.96
C LEU A 17 -23.29 -6.04 -4.08
N SER A 18 -23.91 -6.25 -2.91
CA SER A 18 -23.75 -7.45 -2.09
C SER A 18 -24.57 -8.60 -2.71
N LYS A 19 -23.90 -9.62 -3.24
CA LYS A 19 -24.50 -10.95 -3.47
C LYS A 19 -23.97 -11.91 -2.43
N ASP A 20 -24.89 -12.37 -1.59
CA ASP A 20 -24.67 -13.34 -0.54
C ASP A 20 -24.31 -14.71 -1.11
N GLY A 21 -23.05 -15.14 -0.94
CA GLY A 21 -22.68 -16.47 -1.44
C GLY A 21 -21.22 -16.93 -1.25
N LEU A 22 -20.50 -16.56 -0.17
CA LEU A 22 -19.28 -17.27 0.26
C LEU A 22 -18.77 -16.81 1.66
N LYS A 23 -19.66 -16.70 2.65
CA LYS A 23 -19.42 -15.86 3.85
C LYS A 23 -18.26 -16.33 4.76
N GLN A 24 -18.18 -17.61 5.16
CA GLN A 24 -17.37 -17.94 6.35
C GLN A 24 -15.84 -18.05 6.13
N LYS A 25 -15.37 -18.71 5.05
CA LYS A 25 -13.92 -18.81 4.74
C LYS A 25 -13.36 -17.49 4.23
N MET A 26 -14.18 -16.73 3.50
CA MET A 26 -13.81 -15.41 3.02
C MET A 26 -13.72 -14.43 4.19
N GLU A 27 -14.62 -14.48 5.18
CA GLU A 27 -14.51 -13.65 6.40
C GLU A 27 -13.19 -13.88 7.17
N LYS A 28 -12.75 -15.14 7.34
CA LYS A 28 -11.45 -15.41 7.99
C LYS A 28 -10.28 -14.83 7.20
N LEU A 29 -10.31 -14.94 5.87
CA LEU A 29 -9.26 -14.40 5.00
C LEU A 29 -9.29 -12.86 4.98
N LYS A 30 -10.48 -12.26 5.04
CA LYS A 30 -10.69 -10.82 5.15
C LYS A 30 -10.13 -10.27 6.46
N GLN A 31 -10.52 -10.86 7.59
CA GLN A 31 -10.02 -10.46 8.91
C GLN A 31 -8.50 -10.63 9.01
N SER A 32 -7.95 -11.69 8.40
CA SER A 32 -6.50 -11.89 8.30
C SER A 32 -5.82 -10.80 7.45
N ALA A 33 -6.40 -10.39 6.32
CA ALA A 33 -5.80 -9.37 5.46
C ALA A 33 -5.81 -7.98 6.11
N THR A 34 -6.92 -7.59 6.74
CA THR A 34 -7.05 -6.31 7.45
C THR A 34 -6.16 -6.27 8.70
N SER A 35 -6.07 -7.37 9.45
CA SER A 35 -5.15 -7.45 10.60
C SER A 35 -3.69 -7.43 10.17
N GLN A 36 -3.33 -8.05 9.04
CA GLN A 36 -1.99 -7.96 8.46
C GLN A 36 -1.63 -6.53 8.05
N LEU A 37 -2.54 -5.82 7.39
CA LEU A 37 -2.39 -4.39 7.10
C LEU A 37 -2.16 -3.58 8.38
N ALA A 38 -3.03 -3.74 9.38
CA ALA A 38 -2.93 -2.98 10.62
C ALA A 38 -1.62 -3.25 11.36
N ASN A 39 -1.18 -4.51 11.41
CA ASN A 39 0.08 -4.89 12.02
C ASN A 39 1.27 -4.30 11.26
N TRP A 40 1.24 -4.36 9.93
CA TRP A 40 2.29 -3.82 9.07
C TRP A 40 2.47 -2.31 9.26
N VAL A 41 1.40 -1.53 9.22
CA VAL A 41 1.52 -0.07 9.41
C VAL A 41 1.92 0.25 10.85
N ARG A 42 1.41 -0.48 11.85
CA ARG A 42 1.84 -0.34 13.25
C ARG A 42 3.34 -0.61 13.42
N PHE A 43 3.88 -1.65 12.80
CA PHE A 43 5.32 -1.96 12.86
C PHE A 43 6.18 -0.96 12.10
N THR A 44 5.63 -0.35 11.05
CA THR A 44 6.25 0.77 10.35
C THR A 44 6.33 2.01 11.25
N CYS A 45 5.26 2.34 11.96
CA CYS A 45 5.21 3.47 12.89
C CYS A 45 6.17 3.27 14.09
N SER A 46 6.32 2.04 14.56
CA SER A 46 7.23 1.69 15.67
C SER A 46 8.66 1.37 15.24
N PHE A 47 8.98 1.44 13.93
CA PHE A 47 10.28 1.09 13.36
C PHE A 47 10.85 -0.27 13.83
N ASN A 48 9.99 -1.26 14.05
CA ASN A 48 10.44 -2.61 14.42
C ASN A 48 10.91 -3.36 13.16
N LYS A 49 12.21 -3.25 12.86
CA LYS A 49 12.82 -3.82 11.66
C LYS A 49 12.59 -5.33 11.53
N GLN A 50 12.77 -6.09 12.60
CA GLN A 50 12.68 -7.55 12.58
C GLN A 50 11.27 -8.03 12.19
N LYS A 51 10.23 -7.46 12.81
CA LYS A 51 8.84 -7.80 12.48
C LYS A 51 8.43 -7.26 11.12
N LEU A 52 9.04 -6.17 10.65
CA LEU A 52 8.73 -5.62 9.34
C LEU A 52 9.27 -6.52 8.20
N HIS A 53 10.49 -7.06 8.34
CA HIS A 53 11.06 -8.01 7.38
C HIS A 53 10.29 -9.34 7.28
N SER A 54 9.55 -9.73 8.32
CA SER A 54 8.70 -10.94 8.26
C SER A 54 7.37 -10.71 7.54
N LEU A 55 6.88 -9.46 7.47
CA LEU A 55 5.60 -9.09 6.86
C LEU A 55 5.72 -8.52 5.45
N VAL A 56 6.87 -7.95 5.11
CA VAL A 56 7.10 -7.21 3.85
C VAL A 56 8.22 -7.88 3.08
N THR A 57 8.16 -7.86 1.76
CA THR A 57 9.27 -8.35 0.92
C THR A 57 10.44 -7.37 0.95
N GLU A 58 11.64 -7.87 0.64
CA GLU A 58 12.85 -7.06 0.53
C GLU A 58 12.74 -5.96 -0.55
N ARG A 59 11.81 -6.10 -1.51
CA ARG A 59 11.55 -5.08 -2.52
C ARG A 59 10.77 -3.89 -1.97
N CYS A 60 9.75 -4.16 -1.15
CA CYS A 60 8.84 -3.14 -0.62
C CYS A 60 9.39 -2.46 0.65
N TYR A 61 10.20 -3.16 1.44
CA TYR A 61 10.83 -2.62 2.65
C TYR A 61 11.56 -1.27 2.44
N PRO A 62 12.48 -1.11 1.46
CA PRO A 62 13.18 0.16 1.27
C PRO A 62 12.25 1.31 0.88
N GLU A 63 11.21 1.06 0.10
CA GLU A 63 10.25 2.08 -0.34
C GLU A 63 9.49 2.67 0.85
N MET A 64 9.16 1.83 1.83
CA MET A 64 8.51 2.24 3.06
C MET A 64 9.41 2.98 4.04
N VAL A 65 10.64 2.50 4.22
CA VAL A 65 11.53 2.99 5.28
C VAL A 65 12.31 4.22 4.84
N ARG A 66 12.74 4.29 3.57
CA ARG A 66 13.65 5.35 3.08
C ARG A 66 13.04 6.74 3.22
N GLY A 67 11.77 6.92 2.88
CA GLY A 67 11.09 8.22 2.98
C GLY A 67 10.73 8.63 4.42
N ASN A 68 10.71 7.67 5.34
CA ASN A 68 10.12 7.84 6.66
C ASN A 68 11.13 7.79 7.82
N ARG A 69 12.40 7.47 7.57
CA ARG A 69 13.45 7.27 8.60
C ARG A 69 13.53 8.39 9.66
N TYR A 70 13.23 9.62 9.28
CA TYR A 70 13.29 10.77 10.18
C TYR A 70 11.93 11.44 10.39
N ARG A 71 10.84 10.70 10.21
CA ARG A 71 9.47 11.19 10.37
C ARG A 71 8.74 10.31 11.36
N THR A 72 7.88 10.90 12.17
CA THR A 72 6.98 10.15 13.05
C THR A 72 5.66 9.95 12.32
N ILE A 73 5.24 8.70 12.15
CA ILE A 73 3.97 8.36 11.53
C ILE A 73 3.01 7.94 12.63
N ARG A 74 1.84 8.57 12.66
CA ARG A 74 0.68 8.13 13.43
C ARG A 74 -0.36 7.66 12.43
N TRP A 75 -0.73 6.40 12.53
CA TRP A 75 -1.74 5.81 11.67
C TRP A 75 -2.69 4.97 12.50
N SER A 76 -3.97 5.06 12.18
CA SER A 76 -4.99 4.20 12.77
C SER A 76 -5.91 3.62 11.71
N PHE A 77 -6.29 2.37 11.94
CA PHE A 77 -7.37 1.72 11.21
C PHE A 77 -8.69 2.05 11.93
N VAL A 78 -9.62 2.70 11.22
CA VAL A 78 -10.91 3.08 11.80
C VAL A 78 -11.93 1.97 11.52
N GLU A 79 -12.26 1.77 10.25
CA GLU A 79 -13.27 0.79 9.82
C GLU A 79 -13.00 0.29 8.40
N SER A 80 -13.54 -0.88 8.07
CA SER A 80 -13.56 -1.39 6.69
C SER A 80 -14.90 -1.01 6.08
N LEU A 81 -14.90 -0.13 5.07
CA LEU A 81 -16.13 0.24 4.36
C LEU A 81 -16.65 -0.93 3.54
N GLU A 82 -15.74 -1.57 2.80
CA GLU A 82 -16.02 -2.81 2.09
C GLU A 82 -15.09 -3.92 2.58
N PRO A 83 -15.57 -5.18 2.55
CA PRO A 83 -14.70 -6.29 2.83
C PRO A 83 -13.61 -6.40 1.75
N PRO A 84 -12.35 -6.72 2.11
CA PRO A 84 -11.29 -6.89 1.13
C PRO A 84 -11.60 -8.05 0.19
N ARG A 85 -11.35 -7.85 -1.11
CA ARG A 85 -11.64 -8.82 -2.17
C ARG A 85 -10.37 -9.17 -2.92
N VAL A 86 -10.15 -10.46 -3.15
CA VAL A 86 -9.10 -10.92 -4.06
C VAL A 86 -9.57 -10.61 -5.48
N VAL A 87 -8.80 -9.82 -6.20
CA VAL A 87 -9.15 -9.39 -7.56
C VAL A 87 -8.35 -10.17 -8.59
N HIS A 88 -7.07 -10.41 -8.30
CA HIS A 88 -6.17 -11.04 -9.24
C HIS A 88 -5.24 -12.00 -8.51
N VAL A 89 -5.02 -13.18 -9.10
CA VAL A 89 -4.04 -14.15 -8.62
C VAL A 89 -3.19 -14.58 -9.79
N ARG A 90 -1.88 -14.46 -9.64
CA ARG A 90 -0.90 -14.91 -10.60
C ARG A 90 0.12 -15.79 -9.92
N CYS A 91 0.59 -16.77 -10.66
CA CYS A 91 1.63 -17.66 -10.22
C CYS A 91 2.60 -17.80 -11.37
N ASP A 92 3.86 -17.48 -11.15
CA ASP A 92 4.87 -17.52 -12.19
C ASP A 92 6.18 -18.09 -11.66
N SER A 93 6.92 -18.71 -12.57
CA SER A 93 8.28 -19.17 -12.33
C SER A 93 9.26 -18.08 -12.77
N ILE A 94 9.85 -17.38 -11.81
CA ILE A 94 10.83 -16.34 -12.12
C ILE A 94 12.19 -16.99 -12.35
N VAL A 95 12.71 -16.85 -13.56
CA VAL A 95 14.09 -17.22 -14.00
C VAL A 95 14.40 -18.73 -14.03
N ASN A 96 14.05 -19.50 -13.01
CA ASN A 96 14.23 -20.96 -12.95
C ASN A 96 12.89 -21.68 -12.82
N ARG A 97 12.69 -22.76 -13.59
CA ARG A 97 11.46 -23.59 -13.55
C ARG A 97 11.16 -24.21 -12.18
N GLY A 98 12.11 -24.18 -11.25
CA GLY A 98 11.94 -24.64 -9.87
C GLY A 98 11.47 -23.56 -8.88
N ASN A 99 11.56 -22.27 -9.22
CA ASN A 99 11.29 -21.17 -8.29
C ASN A 99 9.93 -20.53 -8.56
N LEU A 100 8.90 -21.08 -7.93
CA LEU A 100 7.52 -20.63 -8.10
C LEU A 100 7.12 -19.57 -7.08
N TYR A 101 6.66 -18.42 -7.56
CA TYR A 101 6.12 -17.34 -6.73
C TYR A 101 4.63 -17.16 -7.03
N GLY A 102 3.83 -17.06 -5.97
CA GLY A 102 2.42 -16.71 -6.04
C GLY A 102 2.23 -15.24 -5.65
N GLN A 103 1.65 -14.45 -6.54
CA GLN A 103 1.23 -13.07 -6.31
C GLN A 103 -0.29 -12.98 -6.24
N VAL A 104 -0.80 -12.30 -5.22
CA VAL A 104 -2.24 -12.09 -5.01
C VAL A 104 -2.49 -10.61 -4.81
N THR A 105 -3.30 -10.03 -5.70
CA THR A 105 -3.76 -8.65 -5.60
C THR A 105 -5.10 -8.61 -4.88
N VAL A 106 -5.14 -7.87 -3.78
CA VAL A 106 -6.32 -7.68 -2.95
C VAL A 106 -6.74 -6.22 -3.03
N ARG A 107 -8.00 -5.99 -3.40
CA ARG A 107 -8.64 -4.69 -3.28
C ARG A 107 -9.09 -4.50 -1.84
N MET A 108 -8.69 -3.37 -1.26
CA MET A 108 -9.03 -2.94 0.09
C MET A 108 -9.67 -1.56 0.00
N HIS A 109 -10.85 -1.41 0.61
CA HIS A 109 -11.54 -0.14 0.71
C HIS A 109 -11.86 0.10 2.17
N THR A 110 -11.05 0.96 2.79
CA THR A 110 -10.97 1.10 4.24
C THR A 110 -10.92 2.56 4.61
N ARG A 111 -11.42 2.87 5.80
CA ARG A 111 -11.34 4.19 6.38
C ARG A 111 -10.18 4.23 7.36
N GLN A 112 -9.25 5.16 7.13
CA GLN A 112 -7.98 5.24 7.84
C GLN A 112 -7.70 6.68 8.29
N THR A 113 -6.99 6.85 9.40
CA THR A 113 -6.39 8.14 9.79
C THR A 113 -4.88 8.08 9.61
N LEU A 114 -4.29 9.15 9.08
CA LEU A 114 -2.86 9.25 8.84
C LEU A 114 -2.39 10.67 9.19
N ALA A 115 -1.44 10.76 10.10
CA ALA A 115 -0.72 11.98 10.42
C ALA A 115 0.79 11.72 10.35
N ILE A 116 1.50 12.53 9.58
CA ILE A 116 2.95 12.45 9.44
C ILE A 116 3.54 13.72 10.04
N TYR A 117 4.47 13.53 10.98
CA TYR A 117 5.19 14.61 11.65
C TYR A 117 6.64 14.68 11.16
N ASP A 118 7.16 15.90 11.09
CA ASP A 118 8.57 16.22 10.83
C ASP A 118 9.46 15.73 11.99
N ARG A 119 10.79 15.80 11.81
CA ARG A 119 11.78 15.56 12.89
C ARG A 119 11.55 16.40 14.14
N PHE A 120 10.97 17.58 13.94
CA PHE A 120 10.68 18.56 14.98
C PHE A 120 9.26 18.42 15.57
N GLY A 121 8.52 17.36 15.22
CA GLY A 121 7.16 17.14 15.74
C GLY A 121 6.07 18.02 15.13
N ARG A 122 6.37 18.79 14.08
CA ARG A 122 5.37 19.58 13.35
C ARG A 122 4.61 18.71 12.37
N LEU A 123 3.29 18.91 12.27
CA LEU A 123 2.46 18.20 11.28
C LEU A 123 2.89 18.58 9.86
N MET A 124 3.17 17.57 9.03
CA MET A 124 3.55 17.73 7.63
C MET A 124 2.43 17.34 6.67
N TYR A 125 1.68 16.31 7.01
CA TYR A 125 0.69 15.70 6.12
C TYR A 125 -0.42 15.03 6.93
N GLY A 126 -1.64 15.15 6.42
CA GLY A 126 -2.84 14.51 6.96
C GLY A 126 -3.28 15.08 8.31
N GLY A 127 -4.06 14.31 9.05
CA GLY A 127 -4.62 14.68 10.35
C GLY A 127 -5.01 13.42 11.13
N GLU A 128 -4.82 13.44 12.44
CA GLU A 128 -5.09 12.27 13.30
C GLU A 128 -6.59 12.05 13.51
N GLU A 129 -7.36 13.15 13.54
CA GLU A 129 -8.81 13.13 13.83
C GLU A 129 -9.68 12.98 12.58
N VAL A 130 -9.15 13.26 11.38
CA VAL A 130 -9.96 13.26 10.15
C VAL A 130 -9.82 11.90 9.46
N PRO A 131 -10.79 10.98 9.62
CA PRO A 131 -10.76 9.70 8.93
C PRO A 131 -11.06 9.87 7.44
N LYS A 132 -10.32 9.14 6.61
CA LYS A 132 -10.38 9.23 5.15
C LYS A 132 -10.59 7.88 4.51
N ASP A 133 -11.36 7.89 3.45
CA ASP A 133 -11.69 6.71 2.69
C ASP A 133 -10.58 6.45 1.68
N VAL A 134 -10.00 5.27 1.77
CA VAL A 134 -8.79 4.90 1.05
C VAL A 134 -9.06 3.59 0.32
N LEU A 135 -9.01 3.66 -1.02
CA LEU A 135 -9.14 2.52 -1.91
C LEU A 135 -7.77 2.15 -2.48
N GLU A 136 -7.33 0.93 -2.19
CA GLU A 136 -5.97 0.46 -2.48
C GLU A 136 -5.98 -0.97 -3.02
N TYR A 137 -5.06 -1.25 -3.93
CA TYR A 137 -4.82 -2.59 -4.45
C TYR A 137 -3.47 -3.07 -3.93
N VAL A 138 -3.50 -3.88 -2.89
CA VAL A 138 -2.29 -4.38 -2.22
C VAL A 138 -1.92 -5.73 -2.82
N VAL A 139 -0.67 -5.86 -3.23
CA VAL A 139 -0.12 -7.09 -3.80
C VAL A 139 0.65 -7.83 -2.71
N PHE A 140 0.23 -9.05 -2.43
CA PHE A 140 0.95 -9.99 -1.60
C PHE A 140 1.72 -10.98 -2.46
N GLU A 141 2.89 -11.37 -1.99
CA GLU A 141 3.74 -12.38 -2.62
C GLU A 141 4.08 -13.48 -1.63
N ARG A 142 4.08 -14.72 -2.10
CA ARG A 142 4.54 -15.89 -1.37
C ARG A 142 5.43 -16.75 -2.26
N TYR A 143 6.56 -17.17 -1.72
CA TYR A 143 7.39 -18.18 -2.35
C TYR A 143 6.76 -19.56 -2.10
N LEU A 144 6.27 -20.21 -3.16
CA LEU A 144 5.44 -21.41 -3.04
C LEU A 144 6.25 -22.68 -2.81
N VAL A 145 7.51 -22.69 -3.26
CA VAL A 145 8.42 -23.83 -3.12
C VAL A 145 8.84 -24.04 -1.67
N ASN A 146 8.95 -22.96 -0.90
CA ASN A 146 9.27 -23.04 0.52
C ASN A 146 8.00 -23.37 1.33
N PRO A 147 7.95 -24.52 2.03
CA PRO A 147 6.79 -24.87 2.86
C PRO A 147 6.57 -23.88 4.01
N TYR A 148 7.62 -23.23 4.50
CA TYR A 148 7.56 -22.20 5.55
C TYR A 148 7.34 -20.79 5.00
N GLY A 149 7.10 -20.65 3.70
CA GLY A 149 6.85 -19.36 3.06
C GLY A 149 5.56 -18.72 3.57
N THR A 150 5.68 -17.55 4.19
CA THR A 150 4.54 -16.72 4.60
C THR A 150 4.13 -15.77 3.48
N TRP A 151 2.87 -15.34 3.50
CA TRP A 151 2.41 -14.24 2.65
C TRP A 151 3.02 -12.93 3.14
N ARG A 152 3.66 -12.20 2.25
CA ARG A 152 4.31 -10.91 2.55
C ARG A 152 3.84 -9.85 1.57
N MET A 153 3.74 -8.61 2.02
CA MET A 153 3.40 -7.50 1.14
C MET A 153 4.55 -7.25 0.16
N HIS A 154 4.22 -7.19 -1.13
CA HIS A 154 5.18 -6.95 -2.21
C HIS A 154 5.09 -5.55 -2.80
N GLY A 155 3.90 -4.97 -2.81
CA GLY A 155 3.72 -3.63 -3.34
C GLY A 155 2.27 -3.18 -3.34
N LYS A 156 2.07 -1.95 -3.79
CA LYS A 156 0.78 -1.31 -3.93
C LYS A 156 0.60 -0.86 -5.37
N ILE A 157 -0.54 -1.19 -5.96
CA ILE A 157 -0.96 -0.68 -7.26
C ILE A 157 -1.81 0.56 -7.02
N VAL A 158 -1.45 1.67 -7.67
CA VAL A 158 -2.21 2.92 -7.68
C VAL A 158 -2.79 3.07 -9.07
N PRO A 159 -4.12 3.03 -9.24
CA PRO A 159 -4.72 3.26 -10.56
C PRO A 159 -4.50 4.70 -11.01
N GLU A 160 -4.43 4.92 -12.31
CA GLU A 160 -4.24 6.26 -12.89
C GLU A 160 -5.43 7.19 -12.63
N TRP A 161 -6.64 6.63 -12.61
CA TRP A 161 -7.88 7.34 -12.27
C TRP A 161 -8.05 7.63 -10.78
N ALA A 162 -7.13 7.18 -9.92
CA ALA A 162 -7.20 7.47 -8.49
C ALA A 162 -7.24 9.00 -8.26
N PRO A 163 -8.05 9.48 -7.29
CA PRO A 163 -8.00 10.87 -6.93
C PRO A 163 -6.58 11.26 -6.51
N PRO A 164 -6.13 12.49 -6.81
CA PRO A 164 -4.83 12.96 -6.40
C PRO A 164 -4.71 12.90 -4.87
N LYS A 165 -3.49 12.64 -4.40
CA LYS A 165 -3.19 12.72 -2.97
C LYS A 165 -3.40 14.14 -2.48
N GLU A 166 -3.66 14.26 -1.18
CA GLU A 166 -3.85 15.56 -0.58
C GLU A 166 -2.59 16.41 -0.71
N PRO A 167 -2.77 17.75 -0.81
CA PRO A 167 -1.63 18.64 -0.80
C PRO A 167 -0.91 18.53 0.55
N ILE A 168 0.41 18.65 0.49
CA ILE A 168 1.22 18.84 1.68
C ILE A 168 0.95 20.23 2.26
N VAL A 169 1.11 20.38 3.57
CA VAL A 169 0.87 21.67 4.26
C VAL A 169 1.90 22.74 3.84
N LYS A 170 3.05 22.34 3.30
CA LYS A 170 4.15 23.24 2.93
C LYS A 170 4.08 23.63 1.44
N THR A 171 4.41 24.87 1.12
CA THR A 171 4.63 25.32 -0.26
C THR A 171 5.97 24.83 -0.79
N VAL A 172 6.02 24.43 -2.05
CA VAL A 172 7.24 23.97 -2.73
C VAL A 172 7.55 24.91 -3.88
N MET A 173 8.80 25.40 -3.95
CA MET A 173 9.32 26.08 -5.13
C MET A 173 9.96 25.03 -6.04
N ILE A 174 9.56 25.03 -7.31
CA ILE A 174 10.22 24.24 -8.35
C ILE A 174 11.20 25.20 -9.03
N PRO A 175 12.53 24.98 -8.93
CA PRO A 175 13.49 25.85 -9.60
C PRO A 175 13.34 25.72 -11.12
N GLY A 176 13.51 26.83 -11.82
CA GLY A 176 13.58 26.83 -13.28
C GLY A 176 14.82 26.08 -13.79
N PRO A 177 14.92 25.86 -15.12
CA PRO A 177 16.09 25.24 -15.71
C PRO A 177 17.35 26.07 -15.40
N THR A 178 18.43 25.40 -15.00
CA THR A 178 19.75 26.01 -14.91
C THR A 178 20.32 26.14 -16.31
N LEU A 179 20.37 27.36 -16.82
CA LEU A 179 20.99 27.65 -18.11
C LEU A 179 22.50 27.69 -17.97
N ASP A 180 23.19 27.15 -18.96
CA ASP A 180 24.61 27.44 -19.15
C ASP A 180 24.78 28.91 -19.58
N PRO A 181 25.91 29.56 -19.27
CA PRO A 181 26.13 30.98 -19.62
C PRO A 181 25.99 31.31 -21.11
N SER A 182 26.06 30.30 -21.99
CA SER A 182 25.93 30.42 -23.44
C SER A 182 24.52 30.12 -23.98
N GLN A 183 23.56 29.75 -23.13
CA GLN A 183 22.18 29.50 -23.53
C GLN A 183 21.27 30.64 -23.08
N GLU A 184 20.47 31.15 -24.00
CA GLU A 184 19.37 32.05 -23.68
C GLU A 184 18.15 31.25 -23.20
N TYR A 185 17.33 31.87 -22.34
CA TYR A 185 16.11 31.25 -21.84
C TYR A 185 15.03 31.34 -22.93
N GLU A 186 14.55 30.19 -23.42
CA GLU A 186 13.36 30.11 -24.28
C GLU A 186 12.06 29.98 -23.45
#